data_AF-A0A814RE75-F1
#
_entry.id   AF-A0A814RE75-F1
#
_cell.length_a   1.000
_cell.length_b   1.000
_cell.length_c   1.000
_cell.angle_alpha   90.00
_cell.angle_beta   90.00
_cell.angle_gamma   90.00
#
_symmetry.space_group_name_H-M   'P 1'
#
loop_
_entity.id
_entity.type
_entity.pdbx_description
1 polymer ?
#
loop_
_entity_poly.entity_id
_entity_poly.type
_entity_poly.pdbx_seq_one_letter_code
_entity_poly.pdbx_strand_id
1 'polypeptide(L)'
;MITAAYTIVSQARQDKDIIMESFLANRPDAPSRCTFTVNGDKSKCPHNLGSRQKSLRQKIYNNVLELIGDTPLVRVNRLARDSGVKCNLLAKCEYFNAGGSVKDRIGLRMVEEAERDGTLKPGDTVIEPTSGNTGIGLALACAVKGYRCIIVMPEKMSKEKVDVLRALGAEIIRTPTSASFDSPESHIGVAHRLKMKIPNSHILDQYRNPYNPIAHYDTTAEEILEACNGKVDMVVAGAGTGGTLTGLSRKLKEKCPNCIIVGVDPEGSILAAPETLNNTGITFYEVEGIGYDFIPTVLDRSLVDRWYKSSDLPSLRCSRRLLKDEGMLCGASSGSAMSCAIQACKDFNLTENQTCVVILPDSVRNYMTKFLSDDWMYERAFLDVKDEPNSEWWHGKPISSLKLREPVTVSSNTAIQAVLDIMHERGFDQIPVISDDGAFTGMTTMCEIMAKMSRGSIKAQDPVSKAVTDKFRTVQLDDTLAKLSRILEAHNYVIIKFAHDHYQDTAVRQSKTHIFGIITSIDLLDYIVKHNQSGEPVNGESVKQNGIHCGDAIKSSAIAKECEASH
;
A
#
# COMPACT_ATOMS: atom_id res chain seq x y z
N MET A 1 -19.55 -10.34 22.60
CA MET A 1 -18.18 -10.88 22.44
C MET A 1 -17.17 -9.86 21.89
N ILE A 2 -17.57 -8.69 21.38
CA ILE A 2 -16.66 -7.55 21.07
C ILE A 2 -16.24 -6.80 22.35
N THR A 3 -17.03 -6.91 23.42
CA THR A 3 -16.83 -6.22 24.70
C THR A 3 -15.64 -6.72 25.51
N ALA A 4 -15.14 -7.93 25.27
CA ALA A 4 -14.00 -8.49 25.98
C ALA A 4 -12.65 -7.90 25.50
N ALA A 5 -12.59 -7.31 24.30
CA ALA A 5 -11.37 -6.70 23.77
C ALA A 5 -11.07 -5.32 24.39
N TYR A 6 -12.09 -4.58 24.83
CA TYR A 6 -11.93 -3.22 25.38
C TYR A 6 -11.61 -3.18 26.88
N THR A 7 -11.90 -4.24 27.64
CA THR A 7 -11.60 -4.31 29.08
C THR A 7 -10.13 -4.66 29.38
N ILE A 8 -9.32 -4.96 28.36
CA ILE A 8 -7.95 -5.49 28.54
C ILE A 8 -6.90 -4.38 28.85
N VAL A 9 -7.30 -3.10 28.88
CA VAL A 9 -6.36 -1.95 28.99
C VAL A 9 -6.09 -1.49 30.44
N SER A 10 -6.76 -2.00 31.47
CA SER A 10 -6.73 -1.38 32.82
C SER A 10 -6.03 -2.15 33.96
N GLN A 11 -5.29 -3.24 33.71
CA GLN A 11 -4.48 -3.91 34.74
C GLN A 11 -2.99 -3.70 34.46
N ALA A 12 -2.45 -2.56 34.88
CA ALA A 12 -1.08 -2.15 34.55
C ALA A 12 -0.30 -1.77 35.82
N ARG A 13 0.57 -2.68 36.28
CA ARG A 13 1.87 -2.34 36.89
C ARG A 13 2.77 -3.58 37.04
N GLN A 14 2.25 -4.72 37.52
CA GLN A 14 3.05 -5.97 37.62
C GLN A 14 3.23 -6.70 36.28
N ASP A 15 2.21 -6.70 35.41
CA ASP A 15 2.32 -7.29 34.08
C ASP A 15 3.35 -6.55 33.20
N LYS A 16 3.53 -5.23 33.39
CA LYS A 16 4.40 -4.40 32.55
C LYS A 16 5.86 -4.86 32.57
N ASP A 17 6.38 -5.26 33.73
CA ASP A 17 7.79 -5.62 33.87
C ASP A 17 8.09 -6.98 33.23
N ILE A 18 7.23 -7.98 33.43
CA ILE A 18 7.34 -9.31 32.80
C ILE A 18 7.16 -9.22 31.28
N ILE A 19 6.21 -8.40 30.83
CA ILE A 19 5.99 -8.15 29.40
C ILE A 19 7.21 -7.49 28.78
N MET A 20 7.80 -6.49 29.46
CA MET A 20 8.98 -5.80 28.98
C MET A 20 10.21 -6.72 28.96
N GLU A 21 10.41 -7.59 29.96
CA GLU A 21 11.50 -8.58 29.96
C GLU A 21 11.34 -9.61 28.83
N SER A 22 10.15 -10.17 28.62
CA SER A 22 9.88 -11.12 27.53
C SER A 22 10.07 -10.49 26.15
N PHE A 23 9.66 -9.22 26.00
CA PHE A 23 9.83 -8.43 24.78
C PHE A 23 11.30 -8.08 24.52
N LEU A 24 12.03 -7.62 25.54
CA LEU A 24 13.46 -7.32 25.45
C LEU A 24 14.31 -8.57 25.15
N ALA A 25 13.92 -9.74 25.65
CA ALA A 25 14.58 -11.00 25.33
C ALA A 25 14.37 -11.46 23.87
N ASN A 26 13.28 -11.03 23.23
CA ASN A 26 12.88 -11.48 21.89
C ASN A 26 12.70 -10.32 20.91
N ARG A 27 13.55 -9.29 21.00
CA ARG A 27 13.43 -8.14 20.11
C ARG A 27 13.59 -8.55 18.64
N PRO A 28 12.73 -8.03 17.75
CA PRO A 28 12.74 -8.37 16.33
C PRO A 28 14.00 -7.87 15.61
N ASP A 29 14.73 -6.94 16.23
CA ASP A 29 15.95 -6.29 15.73
C ASP A 29 17.25 -6.86 16.34
N ALA A 30 17.16 -7.94 17.13
CA ALA A 30 18.36 -8.54 17.69
C ALA A 30 19.28 -9.03 16.57
N PRO A 31 20.62 -8.87 16.69
CA PRO A 31 21.55 -9.38 15.71
C PRO A 31 21.37 -10.89 15.47
N SER A 32 21.46 -11.31 14.21
CA SER A 32 21.38 -12.73 13.86
C SER A 32 22.50 -13.53 14.51
N ARG A 33 22.17 -14.72 15.02
CA ARG A 33 23.13 -15.70 15.52
C ARG A 33 23.54 -16.73 14.45
N CYS A 34 23.01 -16.59 13.24
CA CYS A 34 23.29 -17.50 12.14
C CYS A 34 24.76 -17.42 11.72
N THR A 35 25.45 -18.55 11.63
CA THR A 35 26.86 -18.64 11.22
C THR A 35 27.01 -19.02 9.74
N PHE A 36 25.98 -18.75 8.93
CA PHE A 36 25.99 -19.08 7.51
C PHE A 36 27.16 -18.39 6.79
N THR A 37 27.80 -19.12 5.88
CA THR A 37 28.75 -18.59 4.91
C THR A 37 28.47 -19.23 3.55
N VAL A 38 28.72 -18.50 2.46
CA VAL A 38 28.41 -18.96 1.08
C VAL A 38 29.10 -20.29 0.74
N ASN A 39 30.33 -20.48 1.21
CA ASN A 39 31.11 -21.71 1.01
C ASN A 39 31.12 -22.62 2.25
N GLY A 40 30.17 -22.43 3.15
CA GLY A 40 30.06 -23.21 4.38
C GLY A 40 29.67 -24.66 4.13
N ASP A 41 30.09 -25.55 5.04
CA ASP A 41 29.70 -26.96 5.01
C ASP A 41 28.21 -27.11 5.35
N LYS A 42 27.40 -27.48 4.34
CA LYS A 42 25.95 -27.65 4.48
C LYS A 42 25.55 -28.77 5.43
N SER A 43 26.41 -29.78 5.65
CA SER A 43 26.13 -30.86 6.61
C SER A 43 26.09 -30.38 8.06
N LYS A 44 26.69 -29.20 8.33
CA LYS A 44 26.68 -28.54 9.65
C LYS A 44 25.52 -27.56 9.81
N CYS A 45 24.66 -27.39 8.79
CA CYS A 45 23.49 -26.54 8.91
C CYS A 45 22.53 -27.15 9.93
N PRO A 46 22.19 -26.43 11.03
CA PRO A 46 21.28 -26.95 12.05
C PRO A 46 19.80 -26.87 11.62
N HIS A 47 19.52 -26.22 10.49
CA HIS A 47 18.16 -26.01 10.02
C HIS A 47 17.72 -27.16 9.12
N ASN A 48 16.43 -27.51 9.20
CA ASN A 48 15.84 -28.43 8.25
C ASN A 48 15.79 -27.76 6.87
N LEU A 49 16.71 -28.12 5.97
CA LEU A 49 16.73 -27.65 4.59
C LEU A 49 15.97 -28.64 3.71
N GLY A 50 14.99 -28.13 2.96
CA GLY A 50 14.25 -28.91 1.98
C GLY A 50 15.05 -29.03 0.68
N SER A 51 14.99 -30.19 0.04
CA SER A 51 15.35 -30.31 -1.38
C SER A 51 14.10 -30.09 -2.21
N ARG A 52 14.06 -29.04 -3.04
CA ARG A 52 12.94 -28.86 -3.97
C ARG A 52 12.92 -30.03 -4.96
N GLN A 53 11.85 -30.82 -4.93
CA GLN A 53 11.55 -31.74 -6.01
C GLN A 53 10.96 -30.94 -7.16
N LYS A 54 11.45 -31.16 -8.38
CA LYS A 54 10.92 -30.50 -9.58
C LYS A 54 9.43 -30.83 -9.70
N SER A 55 8.60 -29.82 -9.53
CA SER A 55 7.16 -29.98 -9.52
C SER A 55 6.66 -30.29 -10.93
N LEU A 56 6.11 -31.48 -11.10
CA LEU A 56 5.16 -31.75 -12.17
C LEU A 56 3.81 -31.28 -11.66
N ARG A 57 3.19 -30.28 -12.32
CA ARG A 57 1.85 -29.81 -11.95
C ARG A 57 0.90 -31.00 -11.84
N GLN A 58 0.35 -31.18 -10.64
CA GLN A 58 -0.64 -32.21 -10.38
C GLN A 58 -1.98 -31.79 -10.97
N LYS A 59 -2.80 -32.78 -11.37
CA LYS A 59 -4.17 -32.51 -11.82
C LYS A 59 -5.14 -32.34 -10.65
N ILE A 60 -4.85 -32.98 -9.51
CA ILE A 60 -5.65 -32.96 -8.29
C ILE A 60 -4.68 -32.77 -7.12
N TYR A 61 -4.98 -31.81 -6.25
CA TYR A 61 -4.20 -31.47 -5.05
C TYR A 61 -5.01 -31.87 -3.81
N ASN A 62 -4.35 -32.26 -2.71
CA ASN A 62 -5.06 -32.67 -1.49
C ASN A 62 -5.71 -31.48 -0.78
N ASN A 63 -5.09 -30.31 -0.88
CA ASN A 63 -5.62 -29.05 -0.36
C ASN A 63 -4.93 -27.86 -1.06
N VAL A 64 -5.42 -26.65 -0.76
CA VAL A 64 -4.97 -25.41 -1.39
C VAL A 64 -3.53 -25.01 -1.02
N LEU A 65 -2.96 -25.52 0.08
CA LEU A 65 -1.60 -25.19 0.50
C LEU A 65 -0.55 -25.77 -0.46
N GLU A 66 -0.88 -26.85 -1.16
CA GLU A 66 -0.03 -27.46 -2.19
C GLU A 66 0.09 -26.58 -3.46
N LEU A 67 -0.73 -25.52 -3.59
CA LEU A 67 -0.64 -24.51 -4.63
C LEU A 67 0.27 -23.33 -4.26
N ILE A 68 0.95 -23.39 -3.11
CA ILE A 68 1.95 -22.42 -2.69
C ILE A 68 3.31 -22.83 -3.27
N GLY A 69 3.91 -21.95 -4.07
CA GLY A 69 5.14 -22.22 -4.80
C GLY A 69 4.91 -22.39 -6.30
N ASP A 70 5.98 -22.75 -7.02
CA ASP A 70 5.96 -22.95 -8.48
C ASP A 70 5.34 -21.79 -9.27
N THR A 71 5.57 -20.59 -8.78
CA THR A 71 5.01 -19.36 -9.36
C THR A 71 5.68 -19.07 -10.70
N PRO A 72 4.95 -18.48 -11.66
CA PRO A 72 5.48 -18.28 -13.00
C PRO A 72 6.57 -17.19 -13.03
N LEU A 73 7.50 -17.36 -13.97
CA LEU A 73 8.48 -16.36 -14.37
C LEU A 73 8.02 -15.79 -15.73
N VAL A 74 7.59 -14.53 -15.76
CA VAL A 74 6.95 -13.93 -16.94
C VAL A 74 7.83 -12.83 -17.53
N ARG A 75 7.98 -12.77 -18.85
CA ARG A 75 8.73 -11.67 -19.51
C ARG A 75 8.03 -10.33 -19.31
N VAL A 76 8.81 -9.29 -19.07
CA VAL A 76 8.36 -7.89 -19.16
C VAL A 76 8.77 -7.36 -20.52
N ASN A 77 7.80 -7.02 -21.38
CA ASN A 77 8.08 -6.69 -22.79
C ASN A 77 7.97 -5.19 -23.06
N ARG A 78 6.77 -4.63 -22.93
CA ARG A 78 6.45 -3.26 -23.32
C ARG A 78 7.11 -2.25 -22.37
N LEU A 79 7.00 -2.48 -21.07
CA LEU A 79 7.59 -1.64 -20.04
C LEU A 79 9.12 -1.60 -20.13
N ALA A 80 9.75 -2.75 -20.41
CA ALA A 80 11.20 -2.85 -20.60
C ALA A 80 11.66 -2.04 -21.81
N ARG A 81 11.02 -2.26 -22.98
CA ARG A 81 11.31 -1.54 -24.22
C ARG A 81 11.11 -0.03 -24.07
N ASP A 82 9.96 0.39 -23.56
CA ASP A 82 9.60 1.81 -23.43
C ASP A 82 10.51 2.52 -22.40
N SER A 83 11.18 1.77 -21.53
CA SER A 83 12.15 2.28 -20.55
C SER A 83 13.60 2.17 -21.02
N GLY A 84 13.87 1.62 -22.20
CA GLY A 84 15.22 1.42 -22.76
C GLY A 84 16.04 0.32 -22.08
N VAL A 85 15.39 -0.63 -21.40
CA VAL A 85 16.06 -1.79 -20.82
C VAL A 85 16.32 -2.81 -21.92
N LYS A 86 17.58 -3.24 -22.07
CA LYS A 86 18.02 -4.14 -23.14
C LYS A 86 18.06 -5.61 -22.72
N CYS A 87 18.36 -5.89 -21.46
CA CYS A 87 18.46 -7.24 -20.94
C CYS A 87 17.10 -7.97 -20.91
N ASN A 88 17.14 -9.29 -20.78
CA ASN A 88 15.97 -10.13 -20.58
C ASN A 88 15.38 -9.88 -19.17
N LEU A 89 14.40 -8.98 -19.09
CA LEU A 89 13.72 -8.62 -17.86
C LEU A 89 12.55 -9.56 -17.56
N LEU A 90 12.60 -10.25 -16.43
CA LEU A 90 11.65 -11.25 -16.01
C LEU A 90 11.01 -10.86 -14.67
N ALA A 91 9.72 -11.14 -14.52
CA ALA A 91 8.95 -10.97 -13.30
C ALA A 91 8.67 -12.34 -12.66
N LYS A 92 9.07 -12.52 -11.40
CA LYS A 92 8.66 -13.66 -10.56
C LYS A 92 7.34 -13.32 -9.88
N CYS A 93 6.25 -13.88 -10.39
CA CYS A 93 4.89 -13.48 -10.04
C CYS A 93 4.37 -14.21 -8.80
N GLU A 94 4.83 -13.80 -7.62
CA GLU A 94 4.47 -14.40 -6.34
C GLU A 94 3.01 -14.17 -5.92
N TYR A 95 2.31 -13.29 -6.63
CA TYR A 95 0.88 -13.05 -6.44
C TYR A 95 -0.03 -14.17 -6.96
N PHE A 96 0.53 -15.20 -7.61
CA PHE A 96 -0.20 -16.43 -8.00
C PHE A 96 -0.26 -17.50 -6.91
N ASN A 97 0.44 -17.33 -5.78
CA ASN A 97 0.28 -18.24 -4.64
C ASN A 97 -1.18 -18.21 -4.13
N ALA A 98 -1.62 -19.27 -3.46
CA ALA A 98 -3.00 -19.48 -3.03
C ALA A 98 -3.63 -18.32 -2.23
N GLY A 99 -2.89 -17.73 -1.30
CA GLY A 99 -3.29 -16.57 -0.50
C GLY A 99 -3.08 -15.23 -1.23
N GLY A 100 -2.44 -15.26 -2.41
CA GLY A 100 -2.22 -14.13 -3.30
C GLY A 100 -0.94 -13.35 -3.02
N SER A 101 0.04 -13.93 -2.32
CA SER A 101 1.32 -13.27 -2.06
C SER A 101 2.51 -14.19 -1.81
N VAL A 102 3.71 -13.63 -1.90
CA VAL A 102 4.99 -14.26 -1.52
C VAL A 102 5.02 -14.77 -0.07
N LYS A 103 4.17 -14.20 0.80
CA LYS A 103 4.15 -14.53 2.23
C LYS A 103 3.44 -15.85 2.53
N ASP A 104 2.72 -16.41 1.57
CA ASP A 104 2.11 -17.73 1.70
C ASP A 104 3.19 -18.80 1.90
N ARG A 105 4.34 -18.64 1.23
CA ARG A 105 5.51 -19.53 1.39
C ARG A 105 6.01 -19.59 2.83
N ILE A 106 6.17 -18.43 3.46
CA ILE A 106 6.69 -18.37 4.83
C ILE A 106 5.62 -18.75 5.84
N GLY A 107 4.36 -18.42 5.57
CA GLY A 107 3.24 -18.81 6.42
C GLY A 107 3.13 -20.32 6.51
N LEU A 108 3.16 -21.01 5.36
CA LEU A 108 3.18 -22.46 5.30
C LEU A 108 4.43 -23.04 5.98
N ARG A 109 5.62 -22.57 5.58
CA ARG A 109 6.88 -23.14 6.09
C ARG A 109 7.04 -22.97 7.59
N MET A 110 6.68 -21.83 8.17
CA MET A 110 6.77 -21.63 9.63
C MET A 110 5.79 -22.53 10.39
N VAL A 111 4.58 -22.76 9.85
CA VAL A 111 3.60 -23.68 10.47
C VAL A 111 4.09 -25.13 10.39
N GLU A 112 4.55 -25.60 9.23
CA GLU A 112 5.00 -26.99 9.05
C GLU A 112 6.23 -27.32 9.89
N GLU A 113 7.14 -26.37 10.11
CA GLU A 113 8.30 -26.60 10.95
C GLU A 113 7.95 -26.56 12.44
N ALA A 114 7.01 -25.70 12.85
CA ALA A 114 6.49 -25.69 14.21
C ALA A 114 5.66 -26.95 14.53
N GLU A 115 4.97 -27.53 13.54
CA GLU A 115 4.35 -28.86 13.66
C GLU A 115 5.42 -29.95 13.83
N ARG A 116 6.48 -29.90 13.01
CA ARG A 116 7.55 -30.91 12.97
C ARG A 116 8.36 -30.96 14.26
N ASP A 117 8.69 -29.80 14.83
CA ASP A 117 9.45 -29.72 16.09
C ASP A 117 8.57 -29.89 17.34
N GLY A 118 7.25 -30.01 17.16
CA GLY A 118 6.28 -30.22 18.23
C GLY A 118 5.90 -28.96 19.02
N THR A 119 6.35 -27.78 18.58
CA THR A 119 5.95 -26.49 19.15
C THR A 119 4.44 -26.28 18.96
N LEU A 120 3.92 -26.54 17.76
CA LEU A 120 2.52 -26.36 17.41
C LEU A 120 1.77 -27.69 17.43
N LYS A 121 0.75 -27.81 18.29
CA LYS A 121 -0.07 -29.02 18.47
C LYS A 121 -1.49 -28.82 17.95
N PRO A 122 -2.21 -29.88 17.53
CA PRO A 122 -3.57 -29.75 16.99
C PRO A 122 -4.49 -28.92 17.88
N GLY A 123 -5.14 -27.91 17.30
CA GLY A 123 -6.04 -27.00 18.02
C GLY A 123 -5.35 -25.83 18.75
N ASP A 124 -4.02 -25.74 18.74
CA ASP A 124 -3.28 -24.59 19.26
C ASP A 124 -3.64 -23.29 18.52
N THR A 125 -3.26 -22.15 19.12
CA THR A 125 -3.50 -20.80 18.57
C THR A 125 -2.23 -20.20 17.98
N VAL A 126 -2.29 -19.73 16.74
CA VAL A 126 -1.22 -18.95 16.10
C VAL A 126 -1.54 -17.45 16.24
N ILE A 127 -0.59 -16.68 16.76
CA ILE A 127 -0.66 -15.23 16.92
C ILE A 127 0.47 -14.61 16.09
N GLU A 128 0.19 -13.65 15.19
CA GLU A 128 1.26 -13.03 14.41
C GLU A 128 1.14 -11.49 14.34
N PRO A 129 2.22 -10.76 14.69
CA PRO A 129 2.34 -9.33 14.40
C PRO A 129 2.75 -9.11 12.93
N THR A 130 1.88 -8.49 12.12
CA THR A 130 2.13 -8.39 10.67
C THR A 130 1.45 -7.20 9.98
N SER A 131 2.06 -6.77 8.87
CA SER A 131 1.53 -5.78 7.92
C SER A 131 0.51 -6.35 6.91
N GLY A 132 0.14 -7.62 7.06
CA GLY A 132 -1.07 -8.19 6.49
C GLY A 132 -0.86 -9.47 5.68
N ASN A 133 0.06 -9.48 4.71
CA ASN A 133 0.22 -10.64 3.80
C ASN A 133 0.69 -11.91 4.53
N THR A 134 1.61 -11.80 5.49
CA THR A 134 1.98 -12.94 6.35
C THR A 134 0.79 -13.42 7.18
N GLY A 135 -0.05 -12.48 7.63
CA GLY A 135 -1.29 -12.82 8.30
C GLY A 135 -2.24 -13.62 7.42
N ILE A 136 -2.39 -13.25 6.13
CA ILE A 136 -3.22 -13.98 5.18
C ILE A 136 -2.65 -15.39 4.93
N GLY A 137 -1.35 -15.51 4.69
CA GLY A 137 -0.69 -16.80 4.49
C GLY A 137 -0.83 -17.72 5.72
N LEU A 138 -0.67 -17.19 6.93
CA LEU A 138 -0.87 -17.93 8.16
C LEU A 138 -2.33 -18.29 8.40
N ALA A 139 -3.27 -17.35 8.20
CA ALA A 139 -4.69 -17.61 8.35
C ALA A 139 -5.17 -18.68 7.38
N LEU A 140 -4.68 -18.68 6.13
CA LEU A 140 -4.94 -19.74 5.15
C LEU A 140 -4.44 -21.10 5.63
N ALA A 141 -3.18 -21.17 6.09
CA ALA A 141 -2.61 -22.41 6.64
C ALA A 141 -3.38 -22.90 7.87
N CYS A 142 -3.72 -22.00 8.78
CA CYS A 142 -4.49 -22.27 9.99
C CYS A 142 -5.90 -22.79 9.67
N ALA A 143 -6.59 -22.18 8.70
CA ALA A 143 -7.93 -22.60 8.28
C ALA A 143 -7.93 -24.03 7.74
N VAL A 144 -6.90 -24.40 6.95
CA VAL A 144 -6.77 -25.75 6.38
C VAL A 144 -6.34 -26.78 7.44
N LYS A 145 -5.43 -26.42 8.33
CA LYS A 145 -4.83 -27.32 9.34
C LYS A 145 -5.58 -27.37 10.67
N GLY A 146 -6.60 -26.52 10.86
CA GLY A 146 -7.45 -26.52 12.05
C GLY A 146 -6.86 -25.77 13.26
N TYR A 147 -6.08 -24.73 13.03
CA TYR A 147 -5.56 -23.85 14.09
C TYR A 147 -6.41 -22.60 14.25
N ARG A 148 -6.52 -22.10 15.49
CA ARG A 148 -7.07 -20.76 15.74
C ARG A 148 -6.03 -19.72 15.32
N CYS A 149 -6.45 -18.67 14.61
CA CYS A 149 -5.53 -17.64 14.12
C CYS A 149 -5.91 -16.24 14.65
N ILE A 150 -4.94 -15.53 15.21
CA ILE A 150 -5.08 -14.16 15.71
C ILE A 150 -4.04 -13.28 15.03
N ILE A 151 -4.49 -12.28 14.26
CA ILE A 151 -3.62 -11.35 13.57
C ILE A 151 -3.63 -10.00 14.26
N VAL A 152 -2.43 -9.52 14.61
CA VAL A 152 -2.24 -8.19 15.19
C VAL A 152 -1.62 -7.28 14.12
N MET A 153 -2.35 -6.24 13.70
CA MET A 153 -1.92 -5.36 12.62
C MET A 153 -2.17 -3.87 12.91
N PRO A 154 -1.35 -2.95 12.38
CA PRO A 154 -1.62 -1.52 12.47
C PRO A 154 -2.93 -1.09 11.79
N GLU A 155 -3.49 0.04 12.21
CA GLU A 155 -4.71 0.62 11.63
C GLU A 155 -4.56 1.08 10.17
N LYS A 156 -3.36 1.46 9.71
CA LYS A 156 -3.13 1.89 8.32
C LYS A 156 -3.34 0.81 7.26
N MET A 157 -3.33 -0.47 7.66
CA MET A 157 -3.42 -1.58 6.72
C MET A 157 -4.82 -1.63 6.10
N SER A 158 -4.87 -1.91 4.79
CA SER A 158 -6.07 -1.81 3.95
C SER A 158 -7.27 -2.60 4.50
N LYS A 159 -8.47 -2.13 4.13
CA LYS A 159 -9.73 -2.79 4.54
C LYS A 159 -9.86 -4.16 3.89
N GLU A 160 -9.40 -4.29 2.66
CA GLU A 160 -9.41 -5.51 1.86
C GLU A 160 -8.65 -6.64 2.56
N LYS A 161 -7.48 -6.35 3.16
CA LYS A 161 -6.74 -7.33 3.96
C LYS A 161 -7.55 -7.84 5.15
N VAL A 162 -8.27 -6.94 5.84
CA VAL A 162 -9.11 -7.31 6.97
C VAL A 162 -10.30 -8.15 6.56
N ASP A 163 -10.93 -7.82 5.43
CA ASP A 163 -12.08 -8.59 4.94
C ASP A 163 -11.65 -10.02 4.54
N VAL A 164 -10.49 -10.18 3.88
CA VAL A 164 -9.91 -11.50 3.57
C VAL A 164 -9.59 -12.29 4.84
N LEU A 165 -8.94 -11.66 5.83
CA LEU A 165 -8.57 -12.32 7.08
C LEU A 165 -9.79 -12.80 7.87
N ARG A 166 -10.84 -11.99 7.96
CA ARG A 166 -12.10 -12.40 8.60
C ARG A 166 -12.75 -13.56 7.87
N ALA A 167 -12.75 -13.53 6.54
CA ALA A 167 -13.31 -14.62 5.73
C ALA A 167 -12.54 -15.94 5.91
N LEU A 168 -11.23 -15.87 6.17
CA LEU A 168 -10.39 -17.03 6.54
C LEU A 168 -10.57 -17.48 8.01
N GLY A 169 -11.42 -16.81 8.79
CA GLY A 169 -11.69 -17.16 10.19
C GLY A 169 -10.66 -16.61 11.18
N ALA A 170 -9.78 -15.68 10.77
CA ALA A 170 -8.84 -15.06 11.69
C ALA A 170 -9.50 -13.98 12.55
N GLU A 171 -9.14 -13.95 13.83
CA GLU A 171 -9.44 -12.83 14.72
C GLU A 171 -8.45 -11.70 14.46
N ILE A 172 -8.93 -10.45 14.47
CA ILE A 172 -8.12 -9.30 14.10
C ILE A 172 -8.10 -8.29 15.24
N ILE A 173 -6.89 -7.93 15.65
CA ILE A 173 -6.63 -6.89 16.64
C ILE A 173 -5.87 -5.77 15.95
N ARG A 174 -6.42 -4.55 16.04
CA ARG A 174 -5.82 -3.34 15.46
C ARG A 174 -4.96 -2.64 16.50
N THR A 175 -3.84 -2.06 16.06
CA THR A 175 -2.95 -1.24 16.91
C THR A 175 -2.71 0.13 16.30
N PRO A 176 -2.40 1.17 17.11
CA PRO A 176 -2.06 2.49 16.60
C PRO A 176 -0.89 2.42 15.61
N THR A 177 -1.02 3.13 14.48
CA THR A 177 0.02 3.16 13.44
C THR A 177 1.26 3.93 13.87
N SER A 178 1.10 4.93 14.74
CA SER A 178 2.17 5.80 15.24
C SER A 178 2.99 5.20 16.39
N ALA A 179 2.61 4.02 16.90
CA ALA A 179 3.37 3.36 17.96
C ALA A 179 4.69 2.83 17.39
N SER A 180 5.81 3.21 18.01
CA SER A 180 7.14 2.66 17.69
C SER A 180 7.14 1.15 17.90
N PHE A 181 8.02 0.41 17.20
CA PHE A 181 8.05 -1.05 17.32
C PHE A 181 8.29 -1.55 18.76
N ASP A 182 9.04 -0.77 19.57
CA ASP A 182 9.39 -1.04 20.96
C ASP A 182 8.37 -0.55 21.99
N SER A 183 7.32 0.15 21.56
CA SER A 183 6.20 0.50 22.41
C SER A 183 5.38 -0.75 22.77
N PRO A 184 4.89 -0.86 24.02
CA PRO A 184 3.93 -1.90 24.38
C PRO A 184 2.69 -1.91 23.49
N GLU A 185 2.29 -0.76 22.95
CA GLU A 185 1.11 -0.55 22.13
C GLU A 185 1.36 -0.91 20.65
N SER A 186 2.61 -1.23 20.30
CA SER A 186 2.96 -1.76 18.99
C SER A 186 2.28 -3.10 18.74
N HIS A 187 2.06 -3.42 17.47
CA HIS A 187 1.56 -4.73 17.06
C HIS A 187 2.40 -5.90 17.61
N ILE A 188 3.71 -5.70 17.79
CA ILE A 188 4.62 -6.70 18.38
C ILE A 188 4.36 -6.82 19.89
N GLY A 189 4.33 -5.70 20.62
CA GLY A 189 4.06 -5.69 22.07
C GLY A 189 2.68 -6.27 22.41
N VAL A 190 1.66 -5.93 21.62
CA VAL A 190 0.31 -6.48 21.73
C VAL A 190 0.30 -7.99 21.48
N ALA A 191 0.97 -8.49 20.44
CA ALA A 191 1.06 -9.93 20.16
C ALA A 191 1.68 -10.70 21.35
N HIS A 192 2.78 -10.20 21.92
CA HIS A 192 3.41 -10.80 23.10
C HIS A 192 2.47 -10.84 24.31
N ARG A 193 1.71 -9.77 24.57
CA ARG A 193 0.71 -9.76 25.64
C ARG A 193 -0.39 -10.80 25.42
N LEU A 194 -0.85 -10.97 24.19
CA LEU A 194 -1.87 -11.97 23.87
C LEU A 194 -1.33 -13.38 24.09
N LYS A 195 -0.09 -13.65 23.67
CA LYS A 195 0.58 -14.93 23.92
C LYS A 195 0.62 -15.31 25.40
N MET A 196 0.90 -14.34 26.28
CA MET A 196 0.93 -14.59 27.73
C MET A 196 -0.44 -14.89 28.33
N LYS A 197 -1.53 -14.41 27.71
CA LYS A 197 -2.90 -14.55 28.22
C LYS A 197 -3.66 -15.72 27.61
N ILE A 198 -3.27 -16.17 26.42
CA ILE A 198 -3.95 -17.23 25.69
C ILE A 198 -3.12 -18.51 25.87
N PRO A 199 -3.65 -19.53 26.60
CA PRO A 199 -2.95 -20.81 26.72
C PRO A 199 -2.80 -21.46 25.34
N ASN A 200 -1.79 -22.33 25.19
CA ASN A 200 -1.57 -23.07 23.95
C ASN A 200 -1.42 -22.15 22.72
N SER A 201 -0.80 -20.98 22.91
CA SER A 201 -0.62 -20.00 21.84
C SER A 201 0.84 -19.71 21.53
N HIS A 202 1.09 -19.46 20.24
CA HIS A 202 2.43 -19.34 19.69
C HIS A 202 2.53 -18.12 18.79
N ILE A 203 3.64 -17.39 18.92
CA ILE A 203 4.03 -16.39 17.94
C ILE A 203 5.12 -17.04 17.08
N LEU A 204 4.87 -17.15 15.77
CA LEU A 204 5.83 -17.78 14.86
C LEU A 204 6.95 -16.81 14.49
N ASP A 205 6.68 -15.51 14.49
CA ASP A 205 7.65 -14.42 14.45
C ASP A 205 8.46 -14.35 13.15
N GLN A 206 7.83 -13.84 12.10
CA GLN A 206 8.46 -13.63 10.80
C GLN A 206 9.76 -12.80 10.82
N TYR A 207 10.04 -12.02 11.87
CA TYR A 207 11.23 -11.15 11.94
C TYR A 207 12.47 -11.91 12.42
N ARG A 208 12.27 -13.01 13.15
CA ARG A 208 13.35 -13.80 13.77
C ARG A 208 13.39 -15.25 13.30
N ASN A 209 12.26 -15.78 12.81
CA ASN A 209 12.14 -17.18 12.45
C ASN A 209 13.02 -17.51 11.22
N PRO A 210 13.99 -18.45 11.34
CA PRO A 210 14.87 -18.81 10.23
C PRO A 210 14.11 -19.40 9.04
N TYR A 211 12.91 -19.93 9.26
CA TYR A 211 12.08 -20.51 8.23
C TYR A 211 11.41 -19.48 7.31
N ASN A 212 11.47 -18.20 7.64
CA ASN A 212 11.17 -17.12 6.69
C ASN A 212 12.20 -17.09 5.53
N PRO A 213 13.50 -16.77 5.75
CA PRO A 213 14.47 -16.79 4.67
C PRO A 213 14.71 -18.19 4.09
N ILE A 214 14.61 -19.27 4.88
CA ILE A 214 14.80 -20.63 4.37
C ILE A 214 13.72 -21.03 3.36
N ALA A 215 12.46 -20.60 3.53
CA ALA A 215 11.43 -20.86 2.52
C ALA A 215 11.85 -20.33 1.14
N HIS A 216 12.45 -19.15 1.09
CA HIS A 216 12.93 -18.53 -0.15
C HIS A 216 14.25 -19.14 -0.66
N TYR A 217 15.14 -19.53 0.25
CA TYR A 217 16.37 -20.25 -0.09
C TYR A 217 16.07 -21.63 -0.71
N ASP A 218 15.17 -22.41 -0.10
CA ASP A 218 14.84 -23.78 -0.54
C ASP A 218 13.95 -23.80 -1.78
N THR A 219 13.04 -22.83 -1.93
CA THR A 219 12.01 -22.86 -3.00
C THR A 219 12.17 -21.73 -4.00
N THR A 220 11.96 -20.48 -3.61
CA THR A 220 11.89 -19.34 -4.54
C THR A 220 13.16 -19.19 -5.37
N ALA A 221 14.34 -19.31 -4.75
CA ALA A 221 15.62 -19.21 -5.42
C ALA A 221 15.87 -20.40 -6.37
N GLU A 222 15.55 -21.62 -5.95
CA GLU A 222 15.68 -22.83 -6.78
C GLU A 222 14.72 -22.78 -7.99
N GLU A 223 13.50 -22.26 -7.82
CA GLU A 223 12.55 -22.06 -8.93
C GLU A 223 13.09 -21.05 -9.97
N ILE A 224 13.75 -19.98 -9.51
CA ILE A 224 14.38 -18.99 -10.41
C ILE A 224 15.57 -19.62 -11.14
N LEU A 225 16.44 -20.33 -10.41
CA LEU A 225 17.59 -21.02 -10.99
C LEU A 225 17.17 -22.05 -12.03
N GLU A 226 16.13 -22.84 -11.73
CA GLU A 226 15.58 -23.81 -12.67
C GLU A 226 15.04 -23.12 -13.93
N ALA A 227 14.16 -22.14 -13.76
CA ALA A 227 13.50 -21.46 -14.89
C ALA A 227 14.50 -20.72 -15.80
N CYS A 228 15.62 -20.25 -15.24
CA CYS A 228 16.68 -19.57 -15.97
C CYS A 228 17.85 -20.48 -16.36
N ASN A 229 17.73 -21.80 -16.22
CA ASN A 229 18.80 -22.78 -16.50
C ASN A 229 20.15 -22.41 -15.82
N GLY A 230 20.08 -21.93 -14.58
CA GLY A 230 21.22 -21.51 -13.76
C GLY A 230 21.86 -20.17 -14.16
N LYS A 231 21.34 -19.46 -15.16
CA LYS A 231 21.90 -18.21 -15.68
C LYS A 231 21.05 -17.01 -15.30
N VAL A 232 21.41 -16.34 -14.22
CA VAL A 232 20.75 -15.11 -13.75
C VAL A 232 21.82 -14.09 -13.38
N ASP A 233 21.77 -12.92 -14.02
CA ASP A 233 22.78 -11.87 -13.85
C ASP A 233 22.40 -10.88 -12.75
N MET A 234 21.11 -10.69 -12.52
CA MET A 234 20.61 -9.78 -11.48
C MET A 234 19.29 -10.28 -10.90
N VAL A 235 19.11 -10.14 -9.59
CA VAL A 235 17.82 -10.30 -8.91
C VAL A 235 17.50 -9.06 -8.09
N VAL A 236 16.28 -8.56 -8.24
CA VAL A 236 15.78 -7.35 -7.57
C VAL A 236 14.58 -7.70 -6.70
N ALA A 237 14.66 -7.38 -5.40
CA ALA A 237 13.57 -7.64 -4.46
C ALA A 237 13.40 -6.51 -3.44
N GLY A 238 12.14 -6.16 -3.15
CA GLY A 238 11.80 -5.25 -2.05
C GLY A 238 12.02 -5.89 -0.68
N ALA A 239 12.59 -5.14 0.26
CA ALA A 239 12.85 -5.59 1.61
C ALA A 239 11.75 -5.11 2.57
N GLY A 240 11.03 -6.06 3.17
CA GLY A 240 10.22 -5.86 4.37
C GLY A 240 10.92 -6.48 5.57
N THR A 241 10.55 -7.71 5.93
CA THR A 241 11.33 -8.48 6.92
C THR A 241 12.76 -8.78 6.46
N GLY A 242 13.01 -8.71 5.14
CA GLY A 242 14.29 -9.09 4.52
C GLY A 242 14.42 -10.56 4.17
N GLY A 243 13.53 -11.43 4.65
CA GLY A 243 13.63 -12.89 4.45
C GLY A 243 13.69 -13.32 2.98
N THR A 244 12.90 -12.71 2.10
CA THR A 244 12.96 -12.97 0.65
C THR A 244 14.32 -12.59 0.07
N LEU A 245 14.81 -11.38 0.36
CA LEU A 245 16.10 -10.90 -0.13
C LEU A 245 17.25 -11.79 0.39
N THR A 246 17.24 -12.15 1.67
CA THR A 246 18.25 -13.02 2.30
C THR A 246 18.22 -14.44 1.78
N GLY A 247 17.04 -15.05 1.61
CA GLY A 247 16.95 -16.42 1.08
C GLY A 247 17.44 -16.50 -0.37
N LEU A 248 17.04 -15.52 -1.19
CA LEU A 248 17.52 -15.38 -2.57
C LEU A 248 19.04 -15.15 -2.62
N SER A 249 19.56 -14.18 -1.86
CA SER A 249 20.98 -13.82 -1.90
C SER A 249 21.87 -14.99 -1.50
N ARG A 250 21.54 -15.70 -0.42
CA ARG A 250 22.31 -16.86 0.05
C ARG A 250 22.37 -17.97 -1.00
N LYS A 251 21.23 -18.38 -1.56
CA LYS A 251 21.21 -19.45 -2.57
C LYS A 251 21.88 -19.03 -3.87
N LEU A 252 21.60 -17.82 -4.34
CA LEU A 252 22.15 -17.33 -5.61
C LEU A 252 23.65 -17.12 -5.51
N LYS A 253 24.19 -16.60 -4.39
CA LYS A 253 25.64 -16.49 -4.22
C LYS A 253 26.34 -17.86 -4.16
N GLU A 254 25.67 -18.92 -3.69
CA GLU A 254 26.20 -20.29 -3.74
C GLU A 254 26.22 -20.88 -5.17
N LYS A 255 25.15 -20.65 -5.96
CA LYS A 255 24.90 -21.36 -7.22
C LYS A 255 25.24 -20.55 -8.47
N CYS A 256 25.14 -19.23 -8.36
CA CYS A 256 25.38 -18.24 -9.41
C CYS A 256 26.14 -17.03 -8.78
N PRO A 257 27.41 -17.22 -8.37
CA PRO A 257 28.12 -16.26 -7.51
C PRO A 257 28.25 -14.84 -8.09
N ASN A 258 28.21 -14.72 -9.41
CA ASN A 258 28.27 -13.44 -10.12
C ASN A 258 26.92 -12.72 -10.22
N CYS A 259 25.82 -13.35 -9.79
CA CYS A 259 24.51 -12.71 -9.79
C CYS A 259 24.50 -11.50 -8.85
N ILE A 260 24.06 -10.36 -9.37
CA ILE A 260 23.93 -9.10 -8.64
C ILE A 260 22.63 -9.12 -7.85
N ILE A 261 22.72 -8.95 -6.54
CA ILE A 261 21.58 -8.90 -5.63
C ILE A 261 21.26 -7.44 -5.32
N VAL A 262 20.07 -7.01 -5.73
CA VAL A 262 19.58 -5.65 -5.52
C VAL A 262 18.45 -5.64 -4.49
N GLY A 263 18.66 -4.90 -3.40
CA GLY A 263 17.65 -4.61 -2.39
C GLY A 263 16.92 -3.31 -2.70
N VAL A 264 15.59 -3.32 -2.57
CA VAL A 264 14.76 -2.11 -2.72
C VAL A 264 14.11 -1.76 -1.38
N ASP A 265 14.28 -0.53 -0.94
CA ASP A 265 13.84 -0.05 0.37
C ASP A 265 13.14 1.31 0.24
N PRO A 266 11.93 1.53 0.80
CA PRO A 266 11.24 2.79 0.62
C PRO A 266 11.92 3.94 1.36
N GLU A 267 11.82 5.16 0.82
CA GLU A 267 12.20 6.37 1.56
C GLU A 267 11.41 6.45 2.88
N GLY A 268 12.13 6.72 3.98
CA GLY A 268 11.61 6.65 5.35
C GLY A 268 11.77 5.32 6.08
N SER A 269 12.27 4.29 5.40
CA SER A 269 12.83 3.08 6.01
C SER A 269 14.33 3.17 6.22
N ILE A 270 14.87 2.38 7.16
CA ILE A 270 16.30 2.32 7.50
C ILE A 270 17.00 1.01 7.10
N LEU A 271 16.39 0.18 6.24
CA LEU A 271 16.94 -1.14 5.92
C LEU A 271 18.14 -1.05 4.96
N ALA A 272 18.17 -0.04 4.09
CA ALA A 272 19.21 0.09 3.07
C ALA A 272 20.60 0.36 3.66
N ALA A 273 21.63 -0.13 2.95
CA ALA A 273 23.03 0.16 3.22
C ALA A 273 23.71 0.78 1.97
N PRO A 274 24.67 1.71 2.13
CA PRO A 274 25.13 2.31 3.39
C PRO A 274 24.08 3.21 4.05
N GLU A 275 24.21 3.45 5.35
CA GLU A 275 23.24 4.21 6.15
C GLU A 275 22.99 5.63 5.64
N THR A 276 23.92 6.21 4.89
CA THR A 276 23.77 7.52 4.25
C THR A 276 22.58 7.59 3.29
N LEU A 277 22.11 6.46 2.76
CA LEU A 277 20.92 6.38 1.90
C LEU A 277 19.60 6.61 2.67
N ASN A 278 19.61 6.51 4.00
CA ASN A 278 18.40 6.54 4.83
C ASN A 278 18.04 7.96 5.31
N ASN A 279 18.86 8.96 4.99
CA ASN A 279 18.68 10.35 5.42
C ASN A 279 17.72 11.12 4.50
N THR A 280 16.42 10.79 4.51
CA THR A 280 15.43 11.38 3.58
C THR A 280 14.51 12.42 4.21
N GLY A 281 14.41 12.47 5.54
CA GLY A 281 13.43 13.32 6.25
C GLY A 281 11.97 12.89 6.10
N ILE A 282 11.71 11.80 5.36
CA ILE A 282 10.39 11.20 5.17
C ILE A 282 10.21 10.12 6.25
N THR A 283 9.05 10.08 6.90
CA THR A 283 8.73 9.05 7.91
C THR A 283 7.46 8.25 7.57
N PHE A 284 6.68 8.72 6.61
CA PHE A 284 5.46 8.09 6.13
C PHE A 284 5.53 7.85 4.62
N TYR A 285 5.02 6.71 4.20
CA TYR A 285 4.87 6.31 2.81
C TYR A 285 3.63 5.41 2.65
N GLU A 286 3.02 5.44 1.47
CA GLU A 286 1.76 4.78 1.14
C GLU A 286 1.93 3.34 0.65
N VAL A 287 3.07 3.03 0.04
CA VAL A 287 3.42 1.65 -0.37
C VAL A 287 3.43 0.74 0.85
N GLU A 288 2.75 -0.41 0.76
CA GLU A 288 2.65 -1.38 1.85
C GLU A 288 3.55 -2.60 1.63
N GLY A 289 4.05 -3.18 2.73
CA GLY A 289 4.71 -4.49 2.73
C GLY A 289 6.24 -4.48 2.61
N ILE A 290 6.85 -3.31 2.42
CA ILE A 290 8.30 -3.08 2.42
C ILE A 290 8.66 -1.93 3.37
N GLY A 291 9.90 -1.91 3.84
CA GLY A 291 10.46 -0.92 4.77
C GLY A 291 10.12 -1.16 6.25
N TYR A 292 11.03 -0.79 7.14
CA TYR A 292 10.87 -0.79 8.60
C TYR A 292 11.76 0.27 9.27
N ASP A 293 11.40 0.63 10.51
CA ASP A 293 12.13 1.51 11.43
C ASP A 293 13.16 0.77 12.30
N PHE A 294 13.33 -0.54 12.07
CA PHE A 294 14.35 -1.40 12.66
C PHE A 294 14.86 -2.41 11.63
N ILE A 295 16.02 -3.04 11.88
CA ILE A 295 16.60 -4.06 11.01
C ILE A 295 16.22 -5.45 11.54
N PRO A 296 15.36 -6.22 10.84
CA PRO A 296 14.93 -7.53 11.32
C PRO A 296 16.08 -8.54 11.44
N THR A 297 16.05 -9.42 12.44
CA THR A 297 17.05 -10.47 12.67
C THR A 297 17.28 -11.37 11.44
N VAL A 298 16.25 -11.62 10.64
CA VAL A 298 16.35 -12.45 9.42
C VAL A 298 16.98 -11.74 8.22
N LEU A 299 17.13 -10.40 8.25
CA LEU A 299 17.74 -9.64 7.16
C LEU A 299 19.27 -9.67 7.22
N ASP A 300 19.85 -10.46 6.34
CA ASP A 300 21.28 -10.46 6.05
C ASP A 300 21.62 -9.46 4.93
N ARG A 301 22.15 -8.29 5.32
CA ARG A 301 22.53 -7.21 4.38
C ARG A 301 23.88 -7.46 3.69
N SER A 302 24.69 -8.40 4.19
CA SER A 302 26.09 -8.58 3.74
C SER A 302 26.23 -9.12 2.32
N LEU A 303 25.19 -9.79 1.81
CA LEU A 303 25.14 -10.38 0.48
C LEU A 303 24.33 -9.54 -0.53
N VAL A 304 23.92 -8.33 -0.15
CA VAL A 304 23.24 -7.40 -1.04
C VAL A 304 24.27 -6.48 -1.68
N ASP A 305 24.40 -6.55 -3.01
CA ASP A 305 25.43 -5.81 -3.75
C ASP A 305 25.08 -4.33 -3.93
N ARG A 306 23.78 -4.00 -4.04
CA ARG A 306 23.30 -2.62 -4.17
C ARG A 306 21.92 -2.43 -3.55
N TRP A 307 21.75 -1.31 -2.86
CA TRP A 307 20.44 -0.82 -2.42
C TRP A 307 19.96 0.35 -3.27
N TYR A 308 18.66 0.38 -3.55
CA TYR A 308 17.95 1.52 -4.14
C TYR A 308 16.85 1.98 -3.21
N LYS A 309 16.74 3.30 -3.02
CA LYS A 309 15.60 3.90 -2.35
C LYS A 309 14.44 4.07 -3.34
N SER A 310 13.23 3.71 -2.92
CA SER A 310 12.01 3.90 -3.71
C SER A 310 11.09 4.93 -3.06
N SER A 311 10.49 5.82 -3.85
CA SER A 311 9.42 6.72 -3.41
C SER A 311 8.05 6.26 -3.93
N ASP A 312 6.96 6.74 -3.32
CA ASP A 312 5.60 6.31 -3.67
C ASP A 312 5.24 6.63 -5.12
N LEU A 313 5.51 7.85 -5.59
CA LEU A 313 5.09 8.30 -6.91
C LEU A 313 5.61 7.41 -8.07
N PRO A 314 6.93 7.15 -8.19
CA PRO A 314 7.44 6.21 -9.20
C PRO A 314 6.92 4.79 -8.98
N SER A 315 6.84 4.33 -7.73
CA SER A 315 6.40 2.98 -7.39
C SER A 315 4.97 2.70 -7.87
N LEU A 316 4.03 3.58 -7.52
CA LEU A 316 2.62 3.39 -7.81
C LEU A 316 2.30 3.60 -9.30
N ARG A 317 2.98 4.55 -9.96
CA ARG A 317 2.91 4.70 -11.42
C ARG A 317 3.47 3.47 -12.13
N CYS A 318 4.61 2.92 -11.67
CA CYS A 318 5.19 1.72 -12.25
C CYS A 318 4.28 0.50 -12.05
N SER A 319 3.67 0.34 -10.88
CA SER A 319 2.68 -0.72 -10.63
C SER A 319 1.51 -0.62 -11.62
N ARG A 320 0.93 0.58 -11.81
CA ARG A 320 -0.13 0.78 -12.83
C ARG A 320 0.33 0.49 -14.25
N ARG A 321 1.60 0.72 -14.59
CA ARG A 321 2.16 0.31 -15.89
C ARG A 321 2.29 -1.20 -16.00
N LEU A 322 2.67 -1.93 -14.94
CA LEU A 322 2.65 -3.40 -14.96
C LEU A 322 1.24 -3.94 -15.24
N LEU A 323 0.21 -3.31 -14.68
CA LEU A 323 -1.19 -3.66 -14.98
C LEU A 323 -1.54 -3.34 -16.44
N LYS A 324 -1.31 -2.10 -16.88
CA LYS A 324 -1.76 -1.60 -18.19
C LYS A 324 -0.96 -2.15 -19.37
N ASP A 325 0.36 -2.22 -19.23
CA ASP A 325 1.28 -2.51 -20.33
C ASP A 325 1.62 -4.00 -20.41
N GLU A 326 1.54 -4.75 -19.30
CA GLU A 326 1.91 -6.17 -19.23
C GLU A 326 0.77 -7.10 -18.76
N GLY A 327 -0.37 -6.57 -18.32
CA GLY A 327 -1.48 -7.37 -17.80
C GLY A 327 -1.19 -8.07 -16.46
N MET A 328 -0.17 -7.61 -15.72
CA MET A 328 0.24 -8.20 -14.44
C MET A 328 -0.50 -7.54 -13.28
N LEU A 329 -1.48 -8.23 -12.69
CA LEU A 329 -2.35 -7.73 -11.60
C LEU A 329 -1.65 -7.73 -10.23
N CYS A 330 -0.53 -7.04 -10.15
CA CYS A 330 0.35 -6.98 -8.98
C CYS A 330 0.09 -5.75 -8.09
N GLY A 331 0.62 -5.78 -6.87
CA GLY A 331 0.48 -4.72 -5.87
C GLY A 331 1.49 -3.57 -5.97
N ALA A 332 1.46 -2.68 -4.98
CA ALA A 332 2.28 -1.47 -4.94
C ALA A 332 3.79 -1.75 -4.83
N SER A 333 4.20 -2.67 -3.94
CA SER A 333 5.61 -3.05 -3.75
C SER A 333 6.24 -3.71 -4.97
N SER A 334 5.43 -4.34 -5.83
CA SER A 334 5.84 -4.84 -7.15
C SER A 334 6.28 -3.69 -8.07
N GLY A 335 5.58 -2.56 -8.01
CA GLY A 335 5.95 -1.34 -8.72
C GLY A 335 7.23 -0.70 -8.18
N SER A 336 7.45 -0.70 -6.86
CA SER A 336 8.72 -0.27 -6.26
C SER A 336 9.89 -1.12 -6.77
N ALA A 337 9.76 -2.45 -6.71
CA ALA A 337 10.79 -3.38 -7.17
C ALA A 337 11.08 -3.19 -8.67
N MET A 338 10.04 -3.08 -9.51
CA MET A 338 10.19 -2.91 -10.95
C MET A 338 10.78 -1.55 -11.33
N SER A 339 10.34 -0.46 -10.68
CA SER A 339 10.89 0.89 -10.93
C SER A 339 12.39 0.94 -10.63
N CYS A 340 12.81 0.39 -9.49
CA CYS A 340 14.23 0.31 -9.14
C CYS A 340 14.98 -0.70 -10.02
N ALA A 341 14.35 -1.79 -10.46
CA ALA A 341 14.97 -2.75 -11.39
C ALA A 341 15.30 -2.10 -12.73
N ILE A 342 14.39 -1.28 -13.29
CA ILE A 342 14.63 -0.52 -14.52
C ILE A 342 15.84 0.40 -14.37
N GLN A 343 15.97 1.08 -13.22
CA GLN A 343 17.12 1.91 -12.92
C GLN A 343 18.40 1.07 -12.77
N ALA A 344 18.36 0.00 -11.98
CA ALA A 344 19.50 -0.89 -11.77
C ALA A 344 20.01 -1.52 -13.07
N CYS A 345 19.13 -1.94 -13.97
CA CYS A 345 19.53 -2.48 -15.28
C CYS A 345 20.35 -1.46 -16.09
N LYS A 346 20.05 -0.17 -15.97
CA LYS A 346 20.79 0.92 -16.64
C LYS A 346 22.10 1.20 -15.93
N ASP A 347 22.08 1.34 -14.61
CA ASP A 347 23.27 1.66 -13.82
C ASP A 347 24.36 0.58 -13.96
N PHE A 348 23.96 -0.69 -14.02
CA PHE A 348 24.85 -1.83 -14.25
C PHE A 348 25.08 -2.14 -15.74
N ASN A 349 24.51 -1.37 -16.66
CA ASN A 349 24.64 -1.53 -18.11
C ASN A 349 24.36 -2.96 -18.60
N LEU A 350 23.29 -3.58 -18.10
CA LEU A 350 22.95 -4.95 -18.49
C LEU A 350 22.62 -5.04 -19.99
N THR A 351 23.17 -6.06 -20.65
CA THR A 351 23.06 -6.27 -22.10
C THR A 351 21.99 -7.31 -22.45
N GLU A 352 21.67 -7.44 -23.74
CA GLU A 352 20.64 -8.35 -24.29
C GLU A 352 20.87 -9.84 -23.94
N ASN A 353 22.12 -10.21 -23.63
CA ASN A 353 22.49 -11.59 -23.25
C ASN A 353 22.33 -11.88 -21.76
N GLN A 354 21.95 -10.88 -20.96
CA GLN A 354 21.85 -10.99 -19.52
C GLN A 354 20.40 -11.06 -19.07
N THR A 355 20.15 -11.72 -17.94
CA THR A 355 18.82 -11.90 -17.36
C THR A 355 18.71 -11.20 -16.01
N CYS A 356 17.71 -10.32 -15.88
CA CYS A 356 17.33 -9.67 -14.64
C CYS A 356 15.96 -10.20 -14.18
N VAL A 357 15.87 -10.68 -12.94
CA VAL A 357 14.63 -11.19 -12.34
C VAL A 357 14.14 -10.24 -11.24
N VAL A 358 12.89 -9.81 -11.33
CA VAL A 358 12.24 -8.91 -10.36
C VAL A 358 11.16 -9.67 -9.62
N ILE A 359 11.16 -9.61 -8.28
CA ILE A 359 10.12 -10.25 -7.47
C ILE A 359 8.88 -9.33 -7.41
N LEU A 360 7.71 -9.85 -7.80
CA LEU A 360 6.42 -9.15 -7.70
C LEU A 360 5.60 -9.76 -6.54
N PRO A 361 5.60 -9.14 -5.33
CA PRO A 361 5.27 -9.85 -4.10
C PRO A 361 3.80 -10.22 -3.89
N ASP A 362 2.85 -9.40 -4.33
CA ASP A 362 1.43 -9.59 -4.03
C ASP A 362 0.50 -9.04 -5.12
N SER A 363 -0.79 -9.38 -5.00
CA SER A 363 -1.81 -9.04 -6.00
C SER A 363 -2.48 -7.68 -5.75
N VAL A 364 -3.14 -7.15 -6.78
CA VAL A 364 -3.91 -5.91 -6.72
C VAL A 364 -5.08 -5.97 -5.72
N ARG A 365 -5.55 -7.18 -5.35
CA ARG A 365 -6.67 -7.41 -4.41
C ARG A 365 -6.57 -6.58 -3.13
N ASN A 366 -5.35 -6.41 -2.61
CA ASN A 366 -5.13 -5.70 -1.36
C ASN A 366 -5.31 -4.17 -1.47
N TYR A 367 -5.47 -3.63 -2.67
CA TYR A 367 -5.33 -2.21 -2.99
C TYR A 367 -6.46 -1.68 -3.88
N MET A 368 -7.61 -2.36 -3.89
CA MET A 368 -8.74 -2.05 -4.77
C MET A 368 -9.25 -0.63 -4.58
N THR A 369 -9.28 -0.15 -3.33
CA THR A 369 -9.67 1.23 -2.99
C THR A 369 -8.47 2.14 -2.71
N LYS A 370 -7.25 1.74 -3.12
CA LYS A 370 -6.02 2.54 -2.99
C LYS A 370 -5.48 2.90 -4.37
N PHE A 371 -4.22 2.60 -4.68
CA PHE A 371 -3.57 2.99 -5.93
C PHE A 371 -4.27 2.50 -7.20
N LEU A 372 -5.15 1.50 -7.11
CA LEU A 372 -5.98 1.09 -8.23
C LEU A 372 -7.07 2.14 -8.56
N SER A 373 -7.58 2.87 -7.57
CA SER A 373 -8.51 3.98 -7.78
C SER A 373 -7.78 5.22 -8.31
N ASP A 374 -8.28 5.76 -9.42
CA ASP A 374 -7.80 7.04 -9.96
C ASP A 374 -7.99 8.16 -8.93
N ASP A 375 -9.12 8.19 -8.24
CA ASP A 375 -9.45 9.20 -7.24
C ASP A 375 -8.47 9.20 -6.08
N TRP A 376 -8.13 8.03 -5.56
CA TRP A 376 -7.13 7.88 -4.50
C TRP A 376 -5.74 8.36 -4.98
N MET A 377 -5.40 8.09 -6.24
CA MET A 377 -4.15 8.56 -6.84
C MET A 377 -4.13 10.08 -7.02
N TYR A 378 -5.25 10.70 -7.43
CA TYR A 378 -5.39 12.15 -7.48
C TYR A 378 -5.32 12.76 -6.08
N GLU A 379 -5.99 12.17 -5.09
CA GLU A 379 -6.05 12.60 -3.69
C GLU A 379 -4.65 12.74 -3.07
N ARG A 380 -3.71 11.90 -3.53
CA ARG A 380 -2.31 11.90 -3.05
C ARG A 380 -1.33 12.53 -4.02
N ALA A 381 -1.83 13.21 -5.05
CA ALA A 381 -1.02 13.83 -6.10
C ALA A 381 -0.06 12.85 -6.80
N PHE A 382 -0.43 11.57 -6.87
CA PHE A 382 0.29 10.57 -7.64
C PHE A 382 -0.12 10.51 -9.11
N LEU A 383 -1.28 11.06 -9.42
CA LEU A 383 -1.68 11.41 -10.77
C LEU A 383 -2.04 12.88 -10.86
N ASP A 384 -1.72 13.46 -12.01
CA ASP A 384 -2.16 14.80 -12.38
C ASP A 384 -3.59 14.70 -12.87
N VAL A 385 -4.49 15.50 -12.27
CA VAL A 385 -5.87 15.62 -12.79
C VAL A 385 -5.73 16.19 -14.19
N LYS A 386 -6.00 15.36 -15.20
CA LYS A 386 -6.01 15.84 -16.58
C LYS A 386 -7.30 16.61 -16.77
N ASP A 387 -7.20 17.81 -17.32
CA ASP A 387 -8.33 18.43 -17.98
C ASP A 387 -8.75 17.46 -19.10
N GLU A 388 -9.93 16.85 -18.98
CA GLU A 388 -10.51 16.21 -20.15
C GLU A 388 -10.75 17.28 -21.21
N PRO A 389 -10.60 16.96 -22.51
CA PRO A 389 -10.91 17.92 -23.56
C PRO A 389 -12.32 18.47 -23.31
N ASN A 390 -12.44 19.81 -23.26
CA ASN A 390 -13.64 20.62 -23.00
C ASN A 390 -14.90 20.04 -23.68
N SER A 391 -15.55 19.05 -23.07
CA SER A 391 -16.80 18.47 -23.57
C SER A 391 -17.99 19.35 -23.21
N GLU A 392 -17.92 20.05 -22.08
CA GLU A 392 -18.97 20.95 -21.59
C GLU A 392 -18.50 22.40 -21.50
N TRP A 393 -19.44 23.34 -21.66
CA TRP A 393 -19.18 24.78 -21.73
C TRP A 393 -18.53 25.36 -20.46
N TRP A 394 -18.74 24.73 -19.31
CA TRP A 394 -18.28 25.20 -18.00
C TRP A 394 -16.93 24.61 -17.59
N HIS A 395 -16.44 23.55 -18.26
CA HIS A 395 -15.23 22.83 -17.87
C HIS A 395 -14.00 23.73 -17.74
N GLY A 396 -13.78 24.62 -18.71
CA GLY A 396 -12.64 25.55 -18.72
C GLY A 396 -12.82 26.83 -17.89
N LYS A 397 -13.95 27.01 -17.20
CA LYS A 397 -14.15 28.16 -16.31
C LYS A 397 -13.31 27.98 -15.04
N PRO A 398 -12.75 29.06 -14.46
CA PRO A 398 -11.99 28.97 -13.24
C PRO A 398 -12.91 28.82 -12.02
N ILE A 399 -12.42 28.23 -10.93
CA ILE A 399 -13.14 28.12 -9.66
C ILE A 399 -13.54 29.48 -9.10
N SER A 400 -12.76 30.54 -9.36
CA SER A 400 -13.12 31.92 -9.03
C SER A 400 -14.43 32.43 -9.65
N SER A 401 -14.97 31.72 -10.65
CA SER A 401 -16.31 32.03 -11.21
C SER A 401 -17.46 31.60 -10.28
N LEU A 402 -17.20 30.74 -9.29
CA LEU A 402 -18.18 30.36 -8.28
C LEU A 402 -18.36 31.51 -7.26
N LYS A 403 -19.61 31.78 -6.87
CA LYS A 403 -19.92 32.72 -5.79
C LYS A 403 -19.69 32.07 -4.44
N LEU A 404 -18.43 32.02 -4.01
CA LEU A 404 -18.03 31.43 -2.73
C LEU A 404 -18.45 32.30 -1.54
N ARG A 405 -18.85 31.64 -0.45
CA ARG A 405 -19.17 32.29 0.83
C ARG A 405 -18.05 32.03 1.82
N GLU A 406 -17.81 32.98 2.70
CA GLU A 406 -16.88 32.80 3.81
C GLU A 406 -17.41 31.67 4.73
N PRO A 407 -16.58 30.67 5.05
CA PRO A 407 -17.03 29.53 5.82
C PRO A 407 -17.15 29.88 7.30
N VAL A 408 -18.20 29.35 7.95
CA VAL A 408 -18.32 29.36 9.40
C VAL A 408 -17.24 28.45 9.98
N THR A 409 -16.46 28.92 10.95
CA THR A 409 -15.38 28.16 11.59
C THR A 409 -15.61 28.01 13.08
N VAL A 410 -14.96 27.02 13.71
CA VAL A 410 -15.02 26.78 15.17
C VAL A 410 -13.62 26.70 15.77
N SER A 411 -13.48 27.10 17.04
CA SER A 411 -12.22 26.97 17.78
C SER A 411 -11.93 25.49 18.08
N SER A 412 -10.65 25.11 18.08
CA SER A 412 -10.15 23.78 18.41
C SER A 412 -10.55 23.30 19.82
N ASN A 413 -10.89 24.23 20.71
CA ASN A 413 -11.32 23.97 22.08
C ASN A 413 -12.85 23.87 22.24
N THR A 414 -13.64 24.15 21.19
CA THR A 414 -15.09 24.03 21.23
C THR A 414 -15.51 22.58 21.50
N ALA A 415 -16.48 22.37 22.40
CA ALA A 415 -17.00 21.04 22.71
C ALA A 415 -17.71 20.41 21.52
N ILE A 416 -17.56 19.09 21.34
CA ILE A 416 -18.18 18.35 20.23
C ILE A 416 -19.70 18.56 20.17
N GLN A 417 -20.40 18.58 21.32
CA GLN A 417 -21.84 18.85 21.33
C GLN A 417 -22.19 20.19 20.68
N ALA A 418 -21.49 21.27 21.06
CA ALA A 418 -21.72 22.59 20.49
C ALA A 418 -21.41 22.64 18.99
N VAL A 419 -20.40 21.87 18.53
CA VAL A 419 -20.10 21.75 17.11
C VAL A 419 -21.23 21.05 16.35
N LEU A 420 -21.79 19.98 16.91
CA LEU A 420 -22.95 19.28 16.33
C LEU A 420 -24.19 20.17 16.28
N ASP A 421 -24.42 20.97 17.30
CA ASP A 421 -25.54 21.93 17.34
C ASP A 421 -25.39 22.99 16.23
N ILE A 422 -24.18 23.56 16.06
CA ILE A 422 -23.87 24.51 14.98
C ILE A 422 -24.06 23.85 13.60
N MET A 423 -23.55 22.62 13.41
CA MET A 423 -23.71 21.86 12.18
C MET A 423 -25.19 21.66 11.83
N HIS A 424 -26.00 21.26 12.82
CA HIS A 424 -27.42 21.03 12.63
C HIS A 424 -28.19 22.32 12.33
N GLU A 425 -28.00 23.37 13.12
CA GLU A 425 -28.69 24.66 12.94
C GLU A 425 -28.39 25.34 11.61
N ARG A 426 -27.14 25.20 11.13
CA ARG A 426 -26.69 25.82 9.89
C ARG A 426 -26.80 24.89 8.67
N GLY A 427 -27.13 23.62 8.87
CA GLY A 427 -27.22 22.62 7.81
C GLY A 427 -25.88 22.27 7.17
N PHE A 428 -24.82 22.13 7.98
CA PHE A 428 -23.48 21.76 7.53
C PHE A 428 -23.12 20.33 7.95
N ASP A 429 -22.61 19.51 7.03
CA ASP A 429 -22.08 18.18 7.36
C ASP A 429 -20.57 18.21 7.74
N GLN A 430 -19.93 19.36 7.50
CA GLN A 430 -18.51 19.61 7.77
C GLN A 430 -18.30 21.05 8.25
N ILE A 431 -17.29 21.24 9.10
CA ILE A 431 -16.91 22.56 9.58
C ILE A 431 -15.39 22.68 9.74
N PRO A 432 -14.77 23.80 9.36
CA PRO A 432 -13.36 24.05 9.61
C PRO A 432 -13.07 24.37 11.07
N VAL A 433 -11.96 23.83 11.56
CA VAL A 433 -11.45 24.04 12.90
C VAL A 433 -10.21 24.92 12.85
N ILE A 434 -10.21 25.98 13.65
CA ILE A 434 -9.11 26.94 13.79
C ILE A 434 -8.51 26.84 15.19
N SER A 435 -7.22 27.07 15.31
CA SER A 435 -6.54 27.20 16.61
C SER A 435 -6.82 28.57 17.23
N ASP A 436 -6.49 28.71 18.51
CA ASP A 436 -6.71 29.96 19.26
C ASP A 436 -5.94 31.16 18.67
N ASP A 437 -4.86 30.92 17.93
CA ASP A 437 -4.08 31.94 17.22
C ASP A 437 -4.62 32.24 15.80
N GLY A 438 -5.78 31.69 15.45
CA GLY A 438 -6.49 31.89 14.19
C GLY A 438 -5.98 31.06 13.00
N ALA A 439 -5.03 30.15 13.21
CA ALA A 439 -4.53 29.30 12.13
C ALA A 439 -5.50 28.16 11.82
N PHE A 440 -5.63 27.81 10.54
CA PHE A 440 -6.43 26.66 10.14
C PHE A 440 -5.75 25.34 10.57
N THR A 441 -6.45 24.53 11.38
CA THR A 441 -5.91 23.27 11.90
C THR A 441 -6.38 22.05 11.11
N GLY A 442 -7.60 22.07 10.58
CA GLY A 442 -8.19 20.95 9.83
C GLY A 442 -9.70 21.01 9.81
N MET A 443 -10.35 19.99 9.26
CA MET A 443 -11.81 19.89 9.22
C MET A 443 -12.32 18.95 10.29
N THR A 444 -13.58 19.09 10.69
CA THR A 444 -14.32 17.99 11.32
C THR A 444 -15.62 17.75 10.56
N THR A 445 -16.07 16.50 10.54
CA THR A 445 -17.26 16.07 9.80
C THR A 445 -18.17 15.24 10.70
N MET A 446 -19.46 15.21 10.41
CA MET A 446 -20.40 14.33 11.13
C MET A 446 -19.94 12.86 11.09
N CYS A 447 -19.43 12.39 9.96
CA CYS A 447 -18.91 11.03 9.83
C CYS A 447 -17.71 10.74 10.75
N GLU A 448 -16.76 11.66 10.88
CA GLU A 448 -15.58 11.50 11.73
C GLU A 448 -15.97 11.51 13.22
N ILE A 449 -16.85 12.43 13.61
CA ILE A 449 -17.40 12.50 14.97
C ILE A 449 -18.15 11.20 15.29
N MET A 450 -19.06 10.77 14.42
CA MET A 450 -19.83 9.53 14.58
C MET A 450 -18.92 8.31 14.69
N ALA A 451 -17.90 8.20 13.83
CA ALA A 451 -16.95 7.08 13.84
C ALA A 451 -16.15 7.00 15.14
N LYS A 452 -15.66 8.14 15.65
CA LYS A 452 -14.90 8.20 16.90
C LYS A 452 -15.79 7.99 18.13
N MET A 453 -16.99 8.59 18.17
CA MET A 453 -17.96 8.38 19.25
C MET A 453 -18.40 6.92 19.34
N SER A 454 -18.68 6.27 18.20
CA SER A 454 -19.08 4.85 18.15
C SER A 454 -18.00 3.90 18.67
N ARG A 455 -16.71 4.28 18.57
CA ARG A 455 -15.57 3.54 19.13
C ARG A 455 -15.25 3.92 20.58
N GLY A 456 -15.99 4.85 21.17
CA GLY A 456 -15.77 5.37 22.51
C GLY A 456 -14.47 6.17 22.67
N SER A 457 -13.86 6.66 21.59
CA SER A 457 -12.59 7.40 21.65
C SER A 457 -12.77 8.88 21.98
N ILE A 458 -13.97 9.43 21.81
CA ILE A 458 -14.35 10.80 22.17
C ILE A 458 -15.73 10.83 22.83
N LYS A 459 -16.00 11.85 23.63
CA LYS A 459 -17.28 12.13 24.30
C LYS A 459 -17.85 13.49 23.86
N ALA A 460 -19.13 13.72 24.11
CA ALA A 460 -19.80 14.97 23.71
C ALA A 460 -19.16 16.25 24.30
N GLN A 461 -18.58 16.15 25.50
CA GLN A 461 -17.89 17.24 26.19
C GLN A 461 -16.41 17.39 25.79
N ASP A 462 -15.85 16.45 25.02
CA ASP A 462 -14.45 16.56 24.58
C ASP A 462 -14.29 17.71 23.57
N PRO A 463 -13.10 18.32 23.49
CA PRO A 463 -12.83 19.36 22.50
C PRO A 463 -12.78 18.77 21.09
N VAL A 464 -13.24 19.56 20.11
CA VAL A 464 -13.31 19.18 18.69
C VAL A 464 -11.94 18.87 18.09
N SER A 465 -10.85 19.38 18.67
CA SER A 465 -9.46 19.02 18.31
C SER A 465 -9.22 17.50 18.28
N LYS A 466 -9.94 16.70 19.09
CA LYS A 466 -9.86 15.23 19.05
C LYS A 466 -10.56 14.60 17.84
N ALA A 467 -11.44 15.34 17.17
CA ALA A 467 -12.20 14.93 16.00
C ALA A 467 -11.76 15.67 14.71
N VAL A 468 -10.61 16.35 14.72
CA VAL A 468 -10.05 16.98 13.52
C VAL A 468 -9.48 15.92 12.57
N THR A 469 -9.69 16.13 11.27
CA THR A 469 -9.09 15.39 10.16
C THR A 469 -8.38 16.35 9.21
N ASP A 470 -7.22 15.94 8.74
CA ASP A 470 -6.42 16.58 7.69
C ASP A 470 -6.74 16.02 6.29
N LYS A 471 -7.65 15.03 6.21
CA LYS A 471 -8.07 14.36 4.97
C LYS A 471 -9.13 15.17 4.23
N PHE A 472 -8.69 16.18 3.51
CA PHE A 472 -9.52 16.95 2.60
C PHE A 472 -8.69 17.41 1.40
N ARG A 473 -9.36 17.79 0.32
CA ARG A 473 -8.70 18.31 -0.88
C ARG A 473 -8.66 19.82 -0.87
N THR A 474 -7.58 20.35 -1.40
CA THR A 474 -7.42 21.78 -1.64
C THR A 474 -7.33 22.06 -3.13
N VAL A 475 -8.00 23.11 -3.56
CA VAL A 475 -7.91 23.66 -4.92
C VAL A 475 -7.53 25.14 -4.86
N GLN A 476 -7.03 25.65 -5.96
CA GLN A 476 -6.72 27.06 -6.14
C GLN A 476 -7.85 27.76 -6.90
N LEU A 477 -7.96 29.09 -6.79
CA LEU A 477 -9.02 29.84 -7.46
C LEU A 477 -8.92 29.85 -9.00
N ASP A 478 -7.73 29.58 -9.53
CA ASP A 478 -7.41 29.47 -10.95
C ASP A 478 -7.56 28.04 -11.50
N ASP A 479 -7.77 27.03 -10.65
CA ASP A 479 -8.10 25.69 -11.10
C ASP A 479 -9.40 25.68 -11.90
N THR A 480 -9.53 24.73 -12.83
CA THR A 480 -10.71 24.58 -13.70
C THR A 480 -11.90 23.97 -12.95
N LEU A 481 -13.12 24.30 -13.37
CA LEU A 481 -14.32 23.65 -12.85
C LEU A 481 -14.35 22.15 -13.21
N ALA A 482 -13.75 21.74 -14.34
CA ALA A 482 -13.60 20.32 -14.68
C ALA A 482 -12.78 19.56 -13.62
N LYS A 483 -11.63 20.12 -13.22
CA LYS A 483 -10.81 19.58 -12.13
C LYS A 483 -11.61 19.53 -10.83
N LEU A 484 -12.36 20.58 -10.50
CA LEU A 484 -13.23 20.61 -9.33
C LEU A 484 -14.31 19.51 -9.37
N SER A 485 -15.00 19.33 -10.49
CA SER A 485 -16.04 18.31 -10.67
C SER A 485 -15.51 16.92 -10.38
N ARG A 486 -14.35 16.57 -10.97
CA ARG A 486 -13.73 15.26 -10.77
C ARG A 486 -13.34 15.03 -9.31
N ILE A 487 -12.88 16.07 -8.62
CA ILE A 487 -12.59 15.95 -7.18
C ILE A 487 -13.89 15.71 -6.39
N LEU A 488 -14.97 16.41 -6.75
CA LEU A 488 -16.29 16.32 -6.09
C LEU A 488 -17.06 15.02 -6.36
N GLU A 489 -16.73 14.27 -7.41
CA GLU A 489 -17.26 12.92 -7.65
C GLU A 489 -16.83 11.92 -6.57
N ALA A 490 -15.62 12.11 -6.03
CA ALA A 490 -15.03 11.25 -5.00
C ALA A 490 -15.08 11.85 -3.59
N HIS A 491 -15.27 13.18 -3.47
CA HIS A 491 -15.24 13.89 -2.21
C HIS A 491 -16.48 14.78 -2.05
N ASN A 492 -17.11 14.73 -0.88
CA ASN A 492 -18.29 15.55 -0.60
C ASN A 492 -17.99 17.07 -0.60
N TYR A 493 -16.74 17.46 -0.38
CA TYR A 493 -16.31 18.86 -0.34
C TYR A 493 -14.84 19.04 -0.69
N VAL A 494 -14.49 20.27 -1.08
CA VAL A 494 -13.13 20.74 -1.37
C VAL A 494 -12.91 22.10 -0.70
N ILE A 495 -11.68 22.39 -0.27
CA ILE A 495 -11.33 23.62 0.44
C ILE A 495 -10.44 24.50 -0.44
N ILE A 496 -10.57 25.82 -0.30
CA ILE A 496 -9.61 26.78 -0.84
C ILE A 496 -8.84 27.38 0.33
N LYS A 497 -7.50 27.33 0.25
CA LYS A 497 -6.61 27.85 1.28
C LYS A 497 -5.74 28.97 0.71
N PHE A 498 -5.50 30.00 1.51
CA PHE A 498 -4.48 31.00 1.25
C PHE A 498 -3.44 31.01 2.36
N ALA A 499 -2.17 31.06 1.97
CA ALA A 499 -1.09 31.39 2.88
C ALA A 499 -0.94 32.93 2.88
N HIS A 500 -1.16 33.55 4.03
CA HIS A 500 -0.82 34.94 4.24
C HIS A 500 0.50 35.02 4.99
N ASP A 501 1.46 35.74 4.40
CA ASP A 501 2.67 36.11 5.09
C ASP A 501 2.39 37.27 6.03
N HIS A 502 2.49 37.01 7.32
CA HIS A 502 2.39 38.02 8.35
C HIS A 502 3.81 38.39 8.81
N TYR A 503 4.17 39.66 8.59
CA TYR A 503 5.42 40.24 9.08
C TYR A 503 5.10 41.07 10.33
N GLN A 504 5.64 40.67 11.48
CA GLN A 504 5.56 41.47 12.70
C GLN A 504 6.71 42.51 12.81
N ASP A 505 7.80 42.31 12.07
CA ASP A 505 8.93 43.23 11.87
C ASP A 505 9.78 42.75 10.66
N THR A 506 10.85 43.47 10.31
CA THR A 506 11.80 43.16 9.21
C THR A 506 12.46 41.76 9.27
N ALA A 507 12.32 41.02 10.37
CA ALA A 507 13.09 39.80 10.62
C ALA A 507 12.27 38.51 10.78
N VAL A 508 10.94 38.54 10.96
CA VAL A 508 10.16 37.31 11.22
C VAL A 508 8.96 37.20 10.28
N ARG A 509 9.07 36.31 9.30
CA ARG A 509 7.98 35.88 8.41
C ARG A 509 7.23 34.72 9.08
N GLN A 510 6.00 34.97 9.54
CA GLN A 510 5.09 33.91 9.95
C GLN A 510 4.04 33.71 8.85
N SER A 511 4.09 32.56 8.17
CA SER A 511 3.08 32.20 7.18
C SER A 511 1.89 31.55 7.89
N LYS A 512 0.74 32.21 7.91
CA LYS A 512 -0.50 31.67 8.47
C LYS A 512 -1.42 31.22 7.34
N THR A 513 -1.94 30.00 7.48
CA THR A 513 -2.87 29.44 6.51
C THR A 513 -4.31 29.77 6.93
N HIS A 514 -5.05 30.43 6.05
CA HIS A 514 -6.45 30.76 6.21
C HIS A 514 -7.29 29.97 5.20
N ILE A 515 -8.53 29.64 5.57
CA ILE A 515 -9.50 29.11 4.62
C ILE A 515 -10.24 30.26 3.96
N PHE A 516 -10.33 30.19 2.64
CA PHE A 516 -11.11 31.12 1.83
C PHE A 516 -12.54 30.65 1.60
N GLY A 517 -12.74 29.36 1.36
CA GLY A 517 -14.04 28.81 1.04
C GLY A 517 -14.07 27.28 1.10
N ILE A 518 -15.28 26.76 1.22
CA ILE A 518 -15.60 25.33 1.06
C ILE A 518 -16.52 25.23 -0.15
N ILE A 519 -16.22 24.30 -1.04
CA ILE A 519 -17.01 24.02 -2.23
C ILE A 519 -17.58 22.61 -2.11
N THR A 520 -18.87 22.46 -2.40
CA THR A 520 -19.58 21.19 -2.47
C THR A 520 -20.14 20.96 -3.87
N SER A 521 -20.63 19.76 -4.14
CA SER A 521 -21.32 19.44 -5.39
C SER A 521 -22.55 20.33 -5.63
N ILE A 522 -23.18 20.83 -4.56
CA ILE A 522 -24.32 21.77 -4.65
C ILE A 522 -23.88 23.09 -5.26
N ASP A 523 -22.72 23.63 -4.88
CA ASP A 523 -22.21 24.91 -5.39
C ASP A 523 -21.90 24.83 -6.90
N LEU A 524 -21.29 23.71 -7.33
CA LEU A 524 -21.02 23.45 -8.74
C LEU A 524 -22.32 23.24 -9.53
N LEU A 525 -23.27 22.47 -9.02
CA LEU A 525 -24.56 22.24 -9.67
C LEU A 525 -25.38 23.54 -9.78
N ASP A 526 -25.42 24.36 -8.73
CA ASP A 526 -26.10 25.66 -8.73
C ASP A 526 -25.48 26.60 -9.77
N TYR A 527 -24.15 26.62 -9.89
CA TYR A 527 -23.45 27.35 -10.95
C TYR A 527 -23.86 26.88 -12.34
N ILE A 528 -23.82 25.57 -12.60
CA ILE A 528 -24.16 24.98 -13.90
C ILE A 528 -25.61 25.30 -14.26
N VAL A 529 -26.56 25.09 -13.34
CA VAL A 529 -27.99 25.30 -13.60
C VAL A 529 -28.31 26.78 -13.87
N LYS A 530 -27.79 27.70 -13.06
CA LYS A 530 -28.06 29.14 -13.21
C LYS A 530 -27.52 29.70 -14.52
N HIS A 531 -26.33 29.27 -14.93
CA HIS A 531 -25.67 29.81 -16.12
C HIS A 531 -26.07 29.08 -17.42
N ASN A 532 -26.59 27.87 -17.33
CA ASN A 532 -27.19 27.18 -18.47
C ASN A 532 -28.54 27.82 -18.89
N GLN A 533 -29.28 28.41 -17.93
CA GLN A 533 -30.54 29.11 -18.19
C GLN A 533 -30.36 30.54 -18.74
N SER A 534 -29.17 31.14 -18.61
CA SER A 534 -28.92 32.54 -19.00
C SER A 534 -28.49 32.77 -20.45
N GLY A 535 -28.37 31.74 -21.29
CA GLY A 535 -28.16 31.89 -22.72
C GLY A 535 -26.98 32.77 -23.14
N GLU A 536 -25.85 32.73 -22.40
CA GLU A 536 -24.65 33.43 -22.84
C GLU A 536 -24.09 32.78 -24.11
N PRO A 537 -23.78 33.55 -25.17
CA PRO A 537 -23.25 32.99 -26.40
C PRO A 537 -21.84 32.43 -26.15
N VAL A 538 -21.65 31.17 -26.54
CA VAL A 538 -20.33 30.56 -26.67
C VAL A 538 -19.57 31.37 -27.73
N ASN A 539 -18.65 32.22 -27.31
CA ASN A 539 -17.67 32.84 -28.21
C ASN A 539 -16.72 31.75 -28.73
N GLY A 540 -17.16 31.05 -29.77
CA GLY A 540 -16.36 30.23 -30.64
C GLY A 540 -16.09 30.97 -31.95
N GLU A 541 -14.83 30.98 -32.36
CA GLU A 541 -14.31 31.64 -33.55
C GLU A 541 -15.17 31.39 -34.81
N SER A 542 -15.30 32.44 -35.60
CA SER A 542 -16.01 32.47 -36.88
C SER A 542 -15.34 31.57 -37.92
N VAL A 543 -15.81 30.32 -38.02
CA VAL A 543 -15.59 29.52 -39.22
C VAL A 543 -16.55 30.03 -40.30
N LYS A 544 -15.99 30.76 -41.27
CA LYS A 544 -16.67 31.19 -42.50
C LYS A 544 -17.37 30.00 -43.17
N GLN A 545 -18.69 30.05 -43.25
CA GLN A 545 -19.49 29.21 -44.16
C GLN A 545 -19.16 29.61 -45.61
N ASN A 546 -18.41 28.77 -46.32
CA ASN A 546 -18.50 28.72 -47.77
C ASN A 546 -19.69 27.82 -48.12
N GLY A 547 -20.75 28.46 -48.61
CA GLY A 547 -21.92 27.76 -49.12
C GLY A 547 -21.62 27.04 -50.42
N ILE A 548 -22.17 25.83 -50.57
CA ILE A 548 -22.55 25.27 -51.85
C ILE A 548 -23.94 24.63 -51.70
N HIS A 549 -24.81 25.07 -52.60
CA HIS A 549 -26.22 24.73 -52.76
C HIS A 549 -26.53 23.23 -52.78
N CYS A 550 -27.66 22.89 -52.16
CA CYS A 550 -28.43 21.71 -52.51
C CYS A 550 -29.52 22.12 -53.51
N GLY A 551 -29.64 21.39 -54.62
CA GLY A 551 -30.62 21.65 -55.68
C GLY A 551 -30.54 20.62 -56.81
N ASP A 552 -31.36 19.59 -56.67
CA ASP A 552 -32.02 18.79 -57.71
C ASP A 552 -31.27 17.72 -58.55
N ALA A 553 -31.84 16.51 -58.43
CA ALA A 553 -32.29 15.63 -59.52
C ALA A 553 -31.49 14.36 -59.90
N ILE A 554 -32.11 13.21 -59.56
CA ILE A 554 -32.51 12.11 -60.47
C ILE A 554 -31.52 10.94 -60.77
N LYS A 555 -32.00 9.74 -60.36
CA LYS A 555 -31.90 8.36 -60.95
C LYS A 555 -30.70 7.42 -60.70
N SER A 556 -31.09 6.26 -60.13
CA SER A 556 -30.66 4.86 -60.38
C SER A 556 -29.20 4.51 -60.07
N SER A 557 -28.86 3.38 -59.46
CA SER A 557 -29.35 2.02 -59.70
C SER A 557 -28.88 1.08 -58.58
N ALA A 558 -29.56 -0.06 -58.50
CA ALA A 558 -29.30 -1.22 -57.67
C ALA A 558 -27.82 -1.66 -57.58
N ILE A 559 -27.44 -2.26 -56.45
CA ILE A 559 -27.15 -3.70 -56.32
C ILE A 559 -26.82 -3.99 -54.85
N ALA A 560 -27.68 -4.76 -54.19
CA ALA A 560 -27.39 -5.52 -52.99
C ALA A 560 -27.78 -6.97 -53.27
N LYS A 561 -26.82 -7.88 -53.13
CA LYS A 561 -27.00 -9.33 -52.98
C LYS A 561 -26.04 -9.71 -51.85
N GLU A 562 -26.55 -10.04 -50.66
CA GLU A 562 -26.90 -11.40 -50.23
C GLU A 562 -25.74 -12.40 -50.37
N CYS A 563 -25.27 -12.88 -49.23
CA CYS A 563 -25.12 -14.32 -48.99
C CYS A 563 -24.96 -14.58 -47.47
N GLU A 564 -26.01 -15.12 -46.88
CA GLU A 564 -25.98 -15.89 -45.63
C GLU A 564 -25.40 -17.29 -45.86
N ALA A 565 -24.85 -17.84 -44.78
CA ALA A 565 -24.80 -19.25 -44.38
C ALA A 565 -24.13 -20.29 -45.29
N SER A 566 -23.17 -21.04 -44.72
CA SER A 566 -23.36 -22.43 -44.28
C SER A 566 -22.01 -23.12 -43.95
N HIS A 567 -22.05 -23.99 -42.92
CA HIS A 567 -21.12 -25.07 -42.55
C HIS A 567 -19.90 -24.78 -41.68
#